data_AF-A0A2V8D0U2-F1
#
_entry.id   AF-A0A2V8D0U2-F1
#
_cell.length_a   1.000
_cell.length_b   1.000
_cell.length_c   1.000
_cell.angle_alpha   90.00
_cell.angle_beta   90.00
_cell.angle_gamma   90.00
#
_symmetry.space_group_name_H-M   'P 1'
#
loop_
_entity.id
_entity.type
_entity.pdbx_description
1 polymer ?
#
loop_
_entity_poly.entity_id
_entity_poly.type
_entity_poly.pdbx_seq_one_letter_code
_entity_poly.pdbx_strand_id
1 'polypeptide(L)'
;MRLFLTAITLTALTTSVAAQWLNHPTPGIPRTADGKPNLTAPAPHTPDGKPDFTGLWNGPGAADPAVPRSLEPVGAQPWVKDLIRQREEDFFKDRPSFQCLPGGPENVGGWKRILQTPSLIAILNDDLTYRQIFMDGRKLETAPNPTWMGYSVGRWEGDTLVVDSFGFNDRTWLNDRGLPHTEALSMRERYQRQDFGHLQVDVTFTDPAAYTKPWSFTVNFALAADTEMLEAVCEGRSDHHWVGKVSDVRRSARRVPPDVLATYVGVYRGLWLGRPRTVEITLTSGELLVTVEGETLPLMAQSNTLFESVGGLAYEFVSDGSGAATHVVEIHVSGNYPLARVH
;
A
#
# COMPACT_ATOMS: atom_id res chain seq x y z
N MET A 1 -53.13 -19.77 5.88
CA MET A 1 -52.78 -18.42 6.40
C MET A 1 -51.60 -18.38 7.39
N ARG A 2 -51.06 -19.52 7.87
CA ARG A 2 -49.88 -19.57 8.76
C ARG A 2 -48.53 -19.83 8.07
N LEU A 3 -48.53 -20.11 6.76
CA LEU A 3 -47.31 -20.40 5.98
C LEU A 3 -46.78 -19.19 5.19
N PHE A 4 -47.56 -18.11 5.07
CA PHE A 4 -47.13 -16.88 4.36
C PHE A 4 -46.46 -15.85 5.26
N LEU A 5 -46.67 -15.91 6.59
CA LEU A 5 -45.98 -15.02 7.53
C LEU A 5 -44.54 -15.43 7.81
N THR A 6 -44.20 -16.72 7.69
CA THR A 6 -42.85 -17.22 8.00
C THR A 6 -41.83 -16.84 6.92
N ALA A 7 -42.27 -16.62 5.67
CA ALA A 7 -41.39 -16.27 4.55
C ALA A 7 -41.01 -14.78 4.52
N ILE A 8 -41.77 -13.89 5.16
CA ILE A 8 -41.47 -12.45 5.22
C ILE A 8 -40.54 -12.12 6.39
N THR A 9 -40.55 -12.90 7.47
CA THR A 9 -39.61 -12.75 8.59
C THR A 9 -38.20 -13.27 8.30
N LEU A 10 -38.02 -14.14 7.31
CA LEU A 10 -36.70 -14.74 7.01
C LEU A 10 -35.90 -13.99 5.93
N THR A 11 -36.54 -13.10 5.15
CA THR A 11 -35.87 -12.26 4.14
C THR A 11 -35.45 -10.89 4.66
N ALA A 12 -35.92 -10.49 5.85
CA ALA A 12 -35.55 -9.23 6.50
C ALA A 12 -34.25 -9.29 7.33
N LEU A 13 -33.60 -10.46 7.44
CA LEU A 13 -32.40 -10.67 8.26
C LEU A 13 -31.11 -10.88 7.45
N THR A 14 -31.16 -10.76 6.12
CA THR A 14 -29.97 -10.92 5.25
C THR A 14 -29.56 -9.62 4.56
N THR A 15 -30.02 -8.46 5.01
CA THR A 15 -29.24 -7.25 4.77
C THR A 15 -27.97 -7.43 5.58
N SER A 16 -26.86 -7.75 4.91
CA SER A 16 -25.53 -7.56 5.46
C SER A 16 -25.55 -6.19 6.12
N VAL A 17 -25.53 -6.16 7.44
CA VAL A 17 -25.25 -4.93 8.17
C VAL A 17 -23.83 -4.63 7.71
N ALA A 18 -23.68 -3.80 6.67
CA ALA A 18 -22.42 -3.15 6.38
C ALA A 18 -22.00 -2.59 7.73
N ALA A 19 -20.89 -3.11 8.25
CA ALA A 19 -20.55 -3.06 9.65
C ALA A 19 -20.87 -1.66 10.23
N GLN A 20 -21.59 -1.64 11.34
CA GLN A 20 -21.87 -0.45 12.14
C GLN A 20 -20.55 0.11 12.68
N TRP A 21 -19.77 0.74 11.81
CA TRP A 21 -18.65 1.59 12.18
C TRP A 21 -19.14 3.04 12.13
N LEU A 22 -18.54 3.86 13.00
CA LEU A 22 -18.92 5.22 13.39
C LEU A 22 -19.47 6.08 12.22
N ASN A 23 -20.79 6.04 11.98
CA ASN A 23 -21.48 6.95 11.06
C ASN A 23 -21.66 8.33 11.70
N HIS A 24 -20.57 8.92 12.21
CA HIS A 24 -20.57 10.23 12.84
C HIS A 24 -20.15 11.27 11.80
N PRO A 25 -21.03 12.22 11.45
CA PRO A 25 -20.67 13.32 10.58
C PRO A 25 -19.45 14.05 11.14
N THR A 26 -18.39 14.18 10.36
CA THR A 26 -17.21 14.95 10.77
C THR A 26 -17.62 16.42 10.93
N PRO A 27 -17.42 17.03 12.11
CA PRO A 27 -17.78 18.42 12.35
C PRO A 27 -16.98 19.39 11.46
N GLY A 28 -17.60 20.51 11.07
CA GLY A 28 -16.91 21.60 10.35
C GLY A 28 -16.67 21.35 8.85
N ILE A 29 -17.02 20.18 8.32
CA ILE A 29 -16.93 19.91 6.88
C ILE A 29 -18.07 20.61 6.13
N PRO A 30 -17.80 21.43 5.09
CA PRO A 30 -18.81 21.95 4.17
C PRO A 30 -19.59 20.81 3.53
N ARG A 31 -20.92 20.96 3.46
CA ARG A 31 -21.80 19.94 2.88
C ARG A 31 -22.62 20.50 1.73
N THR A 32 -22.91 19.65 0.77
CA THR A 32 -23.86 19.90 -0.31
C THR A 32 -25.30 19.87 0.23
N ALA A 33 -26.27 20.29 -0.59
CA ALA A 33 -27.69 20.29 -0.21
C ALA A 33 -28.24 18.88 0.12
N ASP A 34 -27.65 17.82 -0.44
CA ASP A 34 -27.98 16.41 -0.14
C ASP A 34 -27.23 15.87 1.09
N GLY A 35 -26.51 16.72 1.84
CA GLY A 35 -25.85 16.38 3.11
C GLY A 35 -24.50 15.67 2.98
N LYS A 36 -23.99 15.49 1.76
CA LYS A 36 -22.68 14.86 1.53
C LYS A 36 -21.53 15.84 1.77
N PRO A 37 -20.34 15.36 2.20
CA PRO A 37 -19.13 16.16 2.24
C PRO A 37 -18.84 16.83 0.88
N ASN A 38 -18.67 18.16 0.88
CA ASN A 38 -18.24 18.92 -0.28
C ASN A 38 -16.71 19.06 -0.27
N LEU A 39 -16.03 18.08 -0.86
CA LEU A 39 -14.57 18.03 -0.92
C LEU A 39 -13.96 19.13 -1.80
N THR A 40 -14.71 19.77 -2.69
CA THR A 40 -14.19 20.82 -3.59
C THR A 40 -14.45 22.24 -3.08
N ALA A 41 -14.94 22.39 -1.84
CA ALA A 41 -15.08 23.70 -1.20
C ALA A 41 -13.70 24.39 -1.02
N PRO A 42 -13.64 25.71 -0.76
CA PRO A 42 -12.37 26.39 -0.51
C PRO A 42 -11.58 25.77 0.65
N ALA A 43 -10.25 25.77 0.52
CA ALA A 43 -9.34 25.27 1.55
C ALA A 43 -9.52 26.02 2.88
N PRO A 44 -9.64 25.32 4.03
CA PRO A 44 -9.70 25.96 5.32
C PRO A 44 -8.35 26.57 5.70
N HIS A 45 -8.38 27.63 6.50
CA HIS A 45 -7.20 28.29 7.02
C HIS A 45 -7.26 28.36 8.55
N THR A 46 -6.11 28.25 9.19
CA THR A 46 -5.92 28.47 10.62
C THR A 46 -6.09 29.95 10.98
N PRO A 47 -6.25 30.30 12.29
CA PRO A 47 -6.39 31.69 12.72
C PRO A 47 -5.24 32.63 12.31
N ASP A 48 -4.03 32.09 12.11
CA ASP A 48 -2.86 32.82 11.59
C ASP A 48 -2.81 32.89 10.05
N GLY A 49 -3.88 32.46 9.38
CA GLY A 49 -4.06 32.61 7.94
C GLY A 49 -3.25 31.62 7.10
N LYS A 50 -2.77 30.52 7.70
CA LYS A 50 -2.10 29.44 6.97
C LYS A 50 -3.10 28.35 6.58
N PRO A 51 -2.87 27.59 5.50
CA PRO A 51 -3.69 26.41 5.23
C PRO A 51 -3.76 25.49 6.45
N ASP A 52 -4.97 25.10 6.82
CA ASP A 52 -5.19 24.11 7.86
C ASP A 52 -5.12 22.73 7.21
N PHE A 53 -4.24 21.86 7.69
CA PHE A 53 -4.13 20.46 7.26
C PHE A 53 -4.80 19.48 8.22
N THR A 54 -5.36 19.96 9.34
CA THR A 54 -6.02 19.13 10.34
C THR A 54 -7.13 18.31 9.71
N GLY A 55 -7.13 17.01 9.98
CA GLY A 55 -8.11 16.10 9.40
C GLY A 55 -7.65 14.67 9.32
N LEU A 56 -8.56 13.81 8.87
CA LEU A 56 -8.25 12.45 8.47
C LEU A 56 -8.07 12.39 6.97
N TRP A 57 -6.94 11.87 6.54
CA TRP A 57 -6.56 11.78 5.14
C TRP A 57 -6.28 10.34 4.78
N ASN A 58 -6.61 9.99 3.54
CA ASN A 58 -6.21 8.73 2.96
C ASN A 58 -5.64 8.99 1.57
N GLY A 59 -4.41 8.53 1.36
CA GLY A 59 -3.71 8.58 0.09
C GLY A 59 -3.39 7.18 -0.41
N PRO A 60 -2.81 7.06 -1.60
CA PRO A 60 -2.31 5.78 -2.09
C PRO A 60 -1.26 5.25 -1.10
N GLY A 61 -1.37 3.98 -0.73
CA GLY A 61 -0.40 3.33 0.17
C GLY A 61 0.92 3.03 -0.54
N ALA A 62 1.92 2.54 0.20
CA ALA A 62 3.23 2.18 -0.36
C ALA A 62 3.16 1.12 -1.48
N ALA A 63 2.12 0.28 -1.50
CA ALA A 63 1.87 -0.74 -2.51
C ALA A 63 0.95 -0.30 -3.66
N ASP A 64 0.49 0.96 -3.68
CA ASP A 64 -0.50 1.44 -4.64
C ASP A 64 0.15 1.79 -6.00
N PRO A 65 -0.41 1.34 -7.16
CA PRO A 65 0.09 1.70 -8.49
C PRO A 65 0.12 3.20 -8.80
N ALA A 66 -0.70 4.01 -8.12
CA ALA A 66 -0.79 5.45 -8.31
C ALA A 66 0.39 6.22 -7.67
N VAL A 67 1.14 5.61 -6.75
CA VAL A 67 2.46 6.13 -6.37
C VAL A 67 3.40 5.73 -7.51
N PRO A 68 4.14 6.67 -8.15
CA PRO A 68 5.13 6.32 -9.15
C PRO A 68 6.19 5.37 -8.59
N ARG A 69 5.91 4.06 -8.70
CA ARG A 69 6.81 2.94 -8.34
C ARG A 69 7.95 2.78 -9.34
N SER A 70 7.97 3.63 -10.38
CA SER A 70 9.03 3.73 -11.37
C SER A 70 10.22 4.51 -10.80
N LEU A 71 10.97 3.82 -9.96
CA LEU A 71 12.40 3.94 -10.01
C LEU A 71 12.95 2.55 -10.33
N GLU A 72 12.92 2.19 -11.62
CA GLU A 72 14.19 1.75 -12.21
C GLU A 72 15.26 2.65 -11.59
N PRO A 73 16.16 2.17 -10.74
CA PRO A 73 16.79 3.05 -9.77
C PRO A 73 17.86 3.86 -10.49
N VAL A 74 17.41 4.94 -11.15
CA VAL A 74 18.22 5.78 -12.03
C VAL A 74 19.22 6.48 -11.14
N GLY A 75 20.45 6.02 -11.20
CA GLY A 75 21.51 6.50 -10.34
C GLY A 75 21.72 5.72 -9.05
N ALA A 76 21.03 4.60 -8.82
CA ALA A 76 21.41 3.72 -7.71
C ALA A 76 22.80 3.13 -7.90
N GLN A 77 23.54 3.09 -6.79
CA GLN A 77 24.80 2.40 -6.68
C GLN A 77 24.64 0.89 -6.95
N PRO A 78 25.71 0.18 -7.36
CA PRO A 78 25.63 -1.26 -7.63
C PRO A 78 25.10 -2.09 -6.46
N TRP A 79 25.54 -1.78 -5.23
CA TRP A 79 25.13 -2.50 -4.02
C TRP A 79 23.62 -2.39 -3.76
N VAL A 80 22.99 -1.26 -4.12
CA VAL A 80 21.54 -1.05 -4.01
C VAL A 80 20.80 -2.02 -4.92
N LYS A 81 21.26 -2.15 -6.17
CA LYS A 81 20.66 -3.07 -7.15
C LYS A 81 20.84 -4.53 -6.74
N ASP A 82 22.00 -4.88 -6.19
CA ASP A 82 22.26 -6.23 -5.70
C ASP A 82 21.39 -6.56 -4.48
N LEU A 83 21.18 -5.60 -3.57
CA LEU A 83 20.31 -5.78 -2.41
C LEU A 83 18.82 -5.90 -2.80
N ILE A 84 18.34 -5.11 -3.78
CA ILE A 84 16.97 -5.27 -4.30
C ILE A 84 16.78 -6.66 -4.90
N ARG A 85 17.72 -7.11 -5.74
CA ARG A 85 17.69 -8.47 -6.33
C ARG A 85 17.70 -9.55 -5.26
N GLN A 86 18.50 -9.38 -4.21
CA GLN A 86 18.52 -10.31 -3.08
C GLN A 86 17.17 -10.33 -2.34
N ARG A 87 16.58 -9.15 -2.09
CA ARG A 87 15.26 -9.05 -1.44
C ARG A 87 14.17 -9.72 -2.26
N GLU A 88 14.15 -9.50 -3.57
CA GLU A 88 13.27 -10.21 -4.51
C GLU A 88 13.46 -11.73 -4.43
N GLU A 89 14.72 -12.17 -4.46
CA GLU A 89 15.09 -13.60 -4.38
C GLU A 89 14.60 -14.26 -3.08
N ASP A 90 14.58 -13.50 -1.98
CA ASP A 90 14.11 -13.93 -0.65
C ASP A 90 12.64 -13.53 -0.38
N PHE A 91 11.83 -13.26 -1.42
CA PHE A 91 10.41 -12.88 -1.34
C PHE A 91 10.11 -11.70 -0.39
N PHE A 92 11.04 -10.76 -0.30
CA PHE A 92 10.93 -9.58 0.55
C PHE A 92 10.68 -9.91 2.03
N LYS A 93 11.01 -11.12 2.50
CA LYS A 93 10.71 -11.60 3.85
C LYS A 93 11.20 -10.67 4.97
N ASP A 94 12.27 -9.92 4.71
CA ASP A 94 12.88 -8.98 5.64
C ASP A 94 12.22 -7.60 5.65
N ARG A 95 11.09 -7.40 4.96
CA ARG A 95 10.33 -6.15 4.97
C ARG A 95 10.02 -5.71 6.41
N PRO A 96 10.24 -4.43 6.78
CA PRO A 96 10.03 -3.96 8.14
C PRO A 96 8.63 -4.29 8.69
N SER A 97 7.59 -4.07 7.90
CA SER A 97 6.21 -4.36 8.31
C SER A 97 5.95 -5.85 8.55
N PHE A 98 6.63 -6.76 7.84
CA PHE A 98 6.55 -8.21 8.10
C PHE A 98 7.24 -8.61 9.40
N GLN A 99 8.09 -7.75 9.95
CA GLN A 99 8.76 -7.92 11.24
C GLN A 99 8.11 -7.10 12.35
N CYS A 100 6.92 -6.53 12.14
CA CYS A 100 6.28 -5.57 13.05
C CYS A 100 7.17 -4.38 13.40
N LEU A 101 8.01 -3.94 12.46
CA LEU A 101 8.87 -2.78 12.60
C LEU A 101 8.28 -1.60 11.80
N PRO A 102 8.47 -0.34 12.26
CA PRO A 102 7.99 0.84 11.55
C PRO A 102 8.48 0.91 10.09
N GLY A 103 7.62 1.41 9.19
CA GLY A 103 7.99 1.65 7.78
C GLY A 103 8.89 2.87 7.56
N GLY A 104 8.92 3.80 8.51
CA GLY A 104 9.76 4.99 8.45
C GLY A 104 9.44 5.89 7.26
N PRO A 105 10.43 6.28 6.43
CA PRO A 105 10.22 7.14 5.26
C PRO A 105 9.37 6.49 4.15
N GLU A 106 9.06 5.19 4.23
CA GLU A 106 8.09 4.54 3.34
C GLU A 106 6.64 5.03 3.60
N ASN A 107 6.34 5.44 4.83
CA ASN A 107 5.00 5.83 5.30
C ASN A 107 4.60 7.26 4.85
N VAL A 108 4.91 7.64 3.61
CA VAL A 108 4.53 8.94 3.02
C VAL A 108 3.09 8.99 2.51
N GLY A 109 2.44 7.84 2.32
CA GLY A 109 1.06 7.70 1.85
C GLY A 109 0.14 7.01 2.86
N GLY A 110 -0.98 6.45 2.40
CA GLY A 110 -1.93 5.72 3.25
C GLY A 110 -2.72 6.60 4.22
N TRP A 111 -3.18 6.04 5.34
CA TRP A 111 -3.95 6.78 6.34
C TRP A 111 -3.08 7.74 7.14
N LYS A 112 -3.57 8.97 7.34
CA LYS A 112 -2.89 10.02 8.10
C LYS A 112 -3.91 10.83 8.89
N ARG A 113 -3.80 10.80 10.22
CA ARG A 113 -4.49 11.78 11.08
C ARG A 113 -3.54 12.93 11.36
N ILE A 114 -3.83 14.10 10.80
CA ILE A 114 -3.02 15.30 10.98
C ILE A 114 -3.64 16.16 12.08
N LEU A 115 -2.82 16.56 13.04
CA LEU A 115 -3.13 17.54 14.07
C LEU A 115 -2.16 18.72 13.93
N GLN A 116 -2.69 19.90 13.60
CA GLN A 116 -1.87 21.09 13.37
C GLN A 116 -2.04 22.09 14.52
N THR A 117 -0.90 22.54 15.05
CA THR A 117 -0.79 23.68 15.96
C THR A 117 0.26 24.66 15.41
N PRO A 118 0.31 25.91 15.90
CA PRO A 118 1.33 26.87 15.43
C PRO A 118 2.78 26.40 15.65
N SER A 119 3.04 25.57 16.67
CA SER A 119 4.41 25.12 17.03
C SER A 119 4.74 23.70 16.60
N LEU A 120 3.75 22.88 16.30
CA LEU A 120 3.92 21.45 16.00
C LEU A 120 2.80 20.95 15.09
N ILE A 121 3.17 20.19 14.07
CA ILE A 121 2.25 19.32 13.33
C ILE A 121 2.56 17.88 13.73
N ALA A 122 1.54 17.16 14.21
CA ALA A 122 1.63 15.74 14.50
C ALA A 122 0.87 14.95 13.43
N ILE A 123 1.49 13.89 12.92
CA ILE A 123 0.89 12.97 11.98
C ILE A 123 0.84 11.59 12.65
N LEU A 124 -0.37 11.08 12.88
CA LEU A 124 -0.57 9.72 13.38
C LEU A 124 -0.85 8.79 12.20
N ASN A 125 -0.22 7.62 12.23
CA ASN A 125 -0.39 6.58 11.24
C ASN A 125 -1.26 5.45 11.81
N ASP A 126 -1.83 4.64 10.92
CA ASP A 126 -2.61 3.45 11.28
C ASP A 126 -1.74 2.36 11.94
N ASP A 127 -0.46 2.25 11.56
CA ASP A 127 0.52 1.32 12.15
C ASP A 127 1.00 1.69 13.57
N LEU A 128 0.26 2.54 14.29
CA LEU A 128 0.56 3.05 15.64
C LEU A 128 1.84 3.90 15.74
N THR A 129 2.50 4.20 14.63
CA THR A 129 3.61 5.16 14.62
C THR A 129 3.09 6.59 14.55
N TYR A 130 3.95 7.54 14.91
CA TYR A 130 3.66 8.95 14.77
C TYR A 130 4.88 9.68 14.24
N ARG A 131 4.63 10.84 13.64
CA ARG A 131 5.65 11.78 13.21
C ARG A 131 5.37 13.17 13.76
N GLN A 132 6.43 13.86 14.13
CA GLN A 132 6.39 15.22 14.63
C GLN A 132 7.15 16.12 13.66
N ILE A 133 6.50 17.21 13.24
CA ILE A 133 7.08 18.26 12.42
C ILE A 133 7.10 19.53 13.26
N PHE A 134 8.29 19.93 13.70
CA PHE A 134 8.46 21.13 14.53
C PHE A 134 8.33 22.39 13.67
N MET A 135 7.42 23.29 14.08
CA MET A 135 7.08 24.53 13.38
C MET A 135 7.60 25.79 14.10
N ASP A 136 8.35 25.62 15.19
CA ASP A 136 8.81 26.69 16.08
C ASP A 136 10.07 27.42 15.59
N GLY A 137 10.45 27.24 14.31
CA GLY A 137 11.58 27.91 13.69
C GLY A 137 12.95 27.34 14.05
N ARG A 138 13.02 26.23 14.78
CA ARG A 138 14.28 25.51 15.02
C ARG A 138 14.88 24.99 13.72
N LYS A 139 16.21 24.80 13.73
CA LYS A 139 16.93 24.21 12.59
C LYS A 139 16.84 22.68 12.63
N LEU A 140 16.97 22.07 11.46
CA LEU A 140 17.11 20.62 11.34
C LEU A 140 18.45 20.20 11.97
N GLU A 141 18.44 19.12 12.75
CA GLU A 141 19.67 18.64 13.36
C GLU A 141 20.62 18.04 12.33
N THR A 142 21.91 18.34 12.46
CA THR A 142 22.93 17.89 11.50
C THR A 142 23.51 16.52 11.83
N ALA A 143 23.36 16.05 13.06
CA ALA A 143 23.82 14.74 13.52
C ALA A 143 22.88 14.14 14.58
N PRO A 144 21.58 13.96 14.27
CA PRO A 144 20.65 13.32 15.19
C PRO A 144 20.99 11.83 15.39
N ASN A 145 20.65 11.27 16.56
CA ASN A 145 20.64 9.81 16.71
C ASN A 145 19.62 9.20 15.72
N PRO A 146 20.02 8.20 14.91
CA PRO A 146 19.11 7.61 13.92
C PRO A 146 17.87 6.99 14.55
N THR A 147 16.70 7.29 13.99
CA THR A 147 15.40 6.75 14.43
C THR A 147 14.57 6.27 13.24
N TRP A 148 13.47 5.56 13.50
CA TRP A 148 12.61 5.03 12.44
C TRP A 148 11.92 6.12 11.61
N MET A 149 11.41 7.17 12.28
CA MET A 149 10.64 8.25 11.63
C MET A 149 11.46 9.51 11.37
N GLY A 150 12.75 9.50 11.75
CA GLY A 150 13.64 10.64 11.64
C GLY A 150 13.21 11.83 12.50
N TYR A 151 13.79 12.97 12.20
CA TYR A 151 13.53 14.27 12.81
C TYR A 151 13.09 15.25 11.72
N SER A 152 12.00 15.99 11.93
CA SER A 152 11.41 16.86 10.91
C SER A 152 11.20 18.28 11.41
N VAL A 153 11.55 19.26 10.58
CA VAL A 153 11.25 20.68 10.80
C VAL A 153 10.47 21.22 9.61
N GLY A 154 9.49 22.07 9.89
CA GLY A 154 8.64 22.67 8.87
C GLY A 154 8.74 24.18 8.83
N ARG A 155 8.49 24.75 7.65
CA ARG A 155 8.36 26.20 7.44
C ARG A 155 7.33 26.49 6.37
N TRP A 156 6.75 27.69 6.41
CA TRP A 156 5.83 28.15 5.37
C TRP A 156 6.57 28.92 4.27
N GLU A 157 6.33 28.53 3.01
CA GLU A 157 6.69 29.28 1.81
C GLU A 157 5.39 29.72 1.12
N GLY A 158 4.89 30.91 1.50
CA GLY A 158 3.52 31.31 1.18
C GLY A 158 2.51 30.39 1.88
N ASP A 159 1.70 29.72 1.07
CA ASP A 159 0.71 28.71 1.48
C ASP A 159 1.21 27.27 1.33
N THR A 160 2.48 27.08 0.93
CA THR A 160 3.10 25.75 0.90
C THR A 160 3.82 25.49 2.22
N LEU A 161 3.50 24.39 2.90
CA LEU A 161 4.30 23.90 4.01
C LEU A 161 5.47 23.08 3.44
N VAL A 162 6.69 23.51 3.71
CA VAL A 162 7.90 22.78 3.35
C VAL A 162 8.48 22.12 4.58
N VAL A 163 8.65 20.80 4.49
CA VAL A 163 9.19 19.97 5.58
C VAL A 163 10.50 19.38 5.14
N ASP A 164 11.55 19.59 5.94
CA ASP A 164 12.84 18.93 5.78
C ASP A 164 13.01 17.91 6.90
N SER A 165 13.50 16.71 6.55
CA SER A 165 13.71 15.62 7.49
C SER A 165 15.05 14.92 7.30
N PHE A 166 15.64 14.49 8.42
CA PHE A 166 16.92 13.79 8.48
C PHE A 166 16.98 12.90 9.73
N GLY A 167 18.00 12.04 9.85
CA GLY A 167 18.17 11.17 11.01
C GLY A 167 17.36 9.88 10.98
N PHE A 168 17.07 9.36 9.79
CA PHE A 168 16.50 8.03 9.61
C PHE A 168 17.58 6.97 9.87
N ASN A 169 17.21 5.85 10.51
CA ASN A 169 18.05 4.65 10.51
C ASN A 169 18.01 3.96 9.13
N ASP A 170 18.94 3.05 8.87
CA ASP A 170 19.07 2.34 7.59
C ASP A 170 18.28 1.01 7.52
N ARG A 171 17.36 0.78 8.47
CA ARG A 171 16.61 -0.47 8.60
C ARG A 171 15.29 -0.46 7.83
N THR A 172 14.88 0.70 7.33
CA THR A 172 13.64 0.92 6.59
C THR A 172 13.86 0.91 5.08
N TRP A 173 12.76 0.82 4.34
CA TRP A 173 12.76 0.83 2.88
C TRP A 173 12.14 2.15 2.38
N LEU A 174 12.29 2.44 1.09
CA LEU A 174 11.68 3.62 0.45
C LEU A 174 10.45 3.27 -0.39
N ASN A 175 10.19 1.98 -0.63
CA ASN A 175 9.00 1.48 -1.34
C ASN A 175 8.74 -0.02 -1.06
N ASP A 176 7.61 -0.49 -1.60
CA ASP A 176 7.15 -1.88 -1.55
C ASP A 176 8.10 -2.90 -2.24
N ARG A 177 8.99 -2.42 -3.12
CA ARG A 177 10.01 -3.21 -3.83
C ARG A 177 11.35 -3.30 -3.10
N GLY A 178 11.42 -2.84 -1.85
CA GLY A 178 12.62 -2.94 -1.05
C GLY A 178 13.78 -2.09 -1.55
N LEU A 179 13.48 -0.88 -2.01
CA LEU A 179 14.47 0.16 -2.27
C LEU A 179 15.16 0.56 -0.94
N PRO A 180 16.47 0.27 -0.74
CA PRO A 180 17.17 0.60 0.49
C PRO A 180 17.57 2.08 0.57
N HIS A 181 17.97 2.52 1.76
CA HIS A 181 18.66 3.78 1.95
C HIS A 181 19.67 3.64 3.09
N THR A 182 20.50 4.66 3.27
CA THR A 182 21.48 4.78 4.35
C THR A 182 21.01 5.82 5.37
N GLU A 183 21.78 5.98 6.44
CA GLU A 183 21.57 7.08 7.42
C GLU A 183 21.89 8.47 6.83
N ALA A 184 22.46 8.55 5.62
CA ALA A 184 22.64 9.81 4.88
C ALA A 184 21.36 10.28 4.16
N LEU A 185 20.25 9.53 4.28
CA LEU A 185 18.96 9.91 3.70
C LEU A 185 18.44 11.22 4.29
N SER A 186 18.15 12.18 3.41
CA SER A 186 17.31 13.34 3.68
C SER A 186 16.03 13.28 2.84
N MET A 187 14.94 13.76 3.42
CA MET A 187 13.63 13.84 2.78
C MET A 187 13.13 15.29 2.83
N ARG A 188 12.71 15.81 1.69
CA ARG A 188 12.01 17.08 1.58
C ARG A 188 10.59 16.83 1.08
N GLU A 189 9.62 17.41 1.77
CA GLU A 189 8.23 17.38 1.36
C GLU A 189 7.70 18.79 1.18
N ARG A 190 6.79 18.96 0.21
CA ARG A 190 6.02 20.19 0.01
C ARG A 190 4.55 19.82 0.05
N TYR A 191 3.81 20.38 1.00
CA TYR A 191 2.40 20.13 1.22
C TYR A 191 1.59 21.31 0.68
N GLN A 192 0.60 21.02 -0.17
CA GLN A 192 -0.32 21.99 -0.73
C GLN A 192 -1.77 21.53 -0.55
N ARG A 193 -2.57 22.34 0.18
CA ARG A 193 -4.01 22.15 0.32
C ARG A 193 -4.70 22.74 -0.92
N GLN A 194 -5.10 21.90 -1.86
CA GLN A 194 -5.67 22.36 -3.14
C GLN A 194 -7.08 22.93 -2.95
N ASP A 195 -7.87 22.26 -2.12
CA ASP A 195 -9.24 22.63 -1.75
C ASP A 195 -9.57 22.01 -0.37
N PHE A 196 -10.85 21.96 -0.01
CA PHE A 196 -11.29 21.40 1.27
C PHE A 196 -10.96 19.90 1.40
N GLY A 197 -10.88 19.14 0.32
CA GLY A 197 -10.83 17.68 0.36
C GLY A 197 -9.57 17.07 -0.21
N HIS A 198 -8.68 17.86 -0.81
CA HIS A 198 -7.51 17.35 -1.50
C HIS A 198 -6.21 17.99 -1.00
N LEU A 199 -5.27 17.12 -0.65
CA LEU A 199 -3.92 17.47 -0.22
C LEU A 199 -2.93 16.82 -1.16
N GLN A 200 -2.08 17.64 -1.78
CA GLN A 200 -0.95 17.18 -2.59
C GLN A 200 0.32 17.28 -1.76
N VAL A 201 1.16 16.24 -1.83
CA VAL A 201 2.47 16.22 -1.20
C VAL A 201 3.53 15.83 -2.23
N ASP A 202 4.41 16.76 -2.57
CA ASP A 202 5.58 16.47 -3.40
C ASP A 202 6.74 16.02 -2.50
N VAL A 203 7.18 14.78 -2.65
CA VAL A 203 8.25 14.16 -1.86
C VAL A 203 9.52 14.13 -2.70
N THR A 204 10.65 14.46 -2.09
CA THR A 204 11.99 14.33 -2.68
C THR A 204 12.92 13.65 -1.71
N PHE A 205 13.51 12.54 -2.14
CA PHE A 205 14.55 11.83 -1.39
C PHE A 205 15.93 12.15 -1.94
N THR A 206 16.89 12.35 -1.04
CA THR A 206 18.30 12.54 -1.36
C THR A 206 19.14 11.70 -0.41
N ASP A 207 19.85 10.72 -0.96
CA ASP A 207 20.84 9.91 -0.25
C ASP A 207 22.05 9.72 -1.17
N PRO A 208 23.12 10.53 -1.02
CA PRO A 208 24.29 10.47 -1.90
C PRO A 208 25.13 9.20 -1.74
N ALA A 209 24.94 8.43 -0.65
CA ALA A 209 25.63 7.16 -0.44
C ALA A 209 24.95 6.00 -1.18
N ALA A 210 23.65 6.09 -1.45
CA ALA A 210 22.87 5.10 -2.18
C ALA A 210 22.55 5.50 -3.63
N TYR A 211 22.41 6.80 -3.93
CA TYR A 211 21.93 7.32 -5.22
C TYR A 211 22.78 8.49 -5.73
N THR A 212 23.00 8.56 -7.04
CA THR A 212 23.81 9.60 -7.69
C THR A 212 23.08 10.92 -7.87
N LYS A 213 21.75 10.93 -7.73
CA LYS A 213 20.91 12.12 -7.80
C LYS A 213 19.66 11.98 -6.93
N PRO A 214 19.06 13.08 -6.46
CA PRO A 214 17.75 13.07 -5.85
C PRO A 214 16.67 12.55 -6.80
N TRP A 215 15.59 12.03 -6.23
CA TRP A 215 14.39 11.65 -6.98
C TRP A 215 13.13 12.09 -6.25
N SER A 216 12.06 12.29 -7.02
CA SER A 216 10.83 12.89 -6.51
C SER A 216 9.59 12.21 -7.08
N PHE A 217 8.51 12.31 -6.33
CA PHE A 217 7.18 11.82 -6.70
C PHE A 217 6.12 12.60 -5.93
N THR A 218 4.87 12.51 -6.38
CA THR A 218 3.74 13.21 -5.77
C THR A 218 2.78 12.19 -5.18
N VAL A 219 2.32 12.47 -3.96
CA VAL A 219 1.26 11.71 -3.27
C VAL A 219 0.03 12.61 -3.18
N ASN A 220 -1.11 12.11 -3.63
CA ASN A 220 -2.39 12.82 -3.55
C ASN A 220 -3.28 12.16 -2.50
N PHE A 221 -3.70 12.92 -1.51
CA PHE A 221 -4.60 12.50 -0.45
C PHE A 221 -5.99 13.07 -0.67
N ALA A 222 -6.99 12.26 -0.32
CA ALA A 222 -8.37 12.71 -0.15
C ALA A 222 -8.72 12.75 1.34
N LEU A 223 -9.51 13.74 1.75
CA LEU A 223 -10.05 13.84 3.09
C LEU A 223 -11.07 12.71 3.30
N ALA A 224 -10.82 11.87 4.30
CA ALA A 224 -11.71 10.78 4.67
C ALA A 224 -12.75 11.28 5.67
N ALA A 225 -13.81 11.88 5.13
CA ALA A 225 -14.94 12.38 5.91
C ALA A 225 -15.85 11.25 6.41
N ASP A 226 -16.52 11.51 7.53
CA ASP A 226 -17.57 10.66 8.12
C ASP A 226 -17.09 9.23 8.43
N THR A 227 -15.81 9.09 8.75
CA THR A 227 -15.16 7.82 9.12
C THR A 227 -14.04 8.05 10.14
N GLU A 228 -13.44 6.97 10.62
CA GLU A 228 -12.31 6.97 11.54
C GLU A 228 -11.17 6.05 11.03
N MET A 229 -9.94 6.37 11.39
CA MET A 229 -8.77 5.52 11.18
C MET A 229 -8.68 4.55 12.35
N LEU A 230 -8.64 3.27 12.03
CA LEU A 230 -8.40 2.22 13.01
C LEU A 230 -6.94 1.86 13.04
N GLU A 231 -6.48 1.44 14.21
CA GLU A 231 -5.15 0.88 14.35
C GLU A 231 -5.01 -0.41 13.53
N ALA A 232 -3.91 -0.51 12.81
CA ALA A 232 -3.41 -1.73 12.23
C ALA A 232 -2.46 -2.36 13.26
N VAL A 233 -2.92 -3.41 13.94
CA VAL A 233 -2.10 -4.14 14.92
C VAL A 233 -1.38 -5.29 14.22
N CYS A 234 -0.04 -5.30 14.31
CA CYS A 234 0.77 -6.41 13.82
C CYS A 234 0.74 -7.58 14.82
N GLU A 235 0.08 -8.67 14.47
CA GLU A 235 -0.04 -9.88 15.29
C GLU A 235 1.14 -10.85 15.09
N GLY A 236 2.35 -10.37 15.35
CA GLY A 236 3.57 -11.16 15.29
C GLY A 236 4.32 -11.07 13.96
N ARG A 237 5.62 -11.36 14.00
CA ARG A 237 6.47 -11.37 12.81
C ARG A 237 6.05 -12.51 11.89
N SER A 238 6.12 -12.33 10.58
CA SER A 238 5.80 -13.38 9.61
C SER A 238 7.05 -13.98 8.94
N ASP A 239 8.23 -13.43 9.22
CA ASP A 239 9.52 -13.80 8.60
C ASP A 239 9.87 -15.29 8.69
N HIS A 240 9.41 -15.98 9.74
CA HIS A 240 9.62 -17.41 9.93
C HIS A 240 8.67 -18.31 9.12
N HIS A 241 7.56 -17.77 8.60
CA HIS A 241 6.67 -18.48 7.69
C HIS A 241 7.12 -18.39 6.23
N TRP A 242 7.96 -17.40 5.89
CA TRP A 242 8.56 -17.28 4.57
C TRP A 242 9.71 -18.27 4.43
N VAL A 243 9.48 -19.33 3.66
CA VAL A 243 10.45 -20.38 3.38
C VAL A 243 10.77 -20.44 1.89
N GLY A 244 12.02 -20.79 1.57
CA GLY A 244 12.47 -20.92 0.19
C GLY A 244 12.89 -19.60 -0.45
N LYS A 245 13.24 -19.70 -1.74
CA LYS A 245 13.70 -18.59 -2.59
C LYS A 245 13.08 -18.68 -3.97
N VAL A 246 13.05 -17.56 -4.69
CA VAL A 246 12.61 -17.54 -6.10
C VAL A 246 13.42 -18.53 -6.96
N SER A 247 14.73 -18.67 -6.74
CA SER A 247 15.54 -19.68 -7.43
C SER A 247 15.20 -21.11 -7.07
N ASP A 248 14.68 -21.37 -5.87
CA ASP A 248 14.20 -22.71 -5.49
C ASP A 248 12.96 -23.06 -6.30
N VAL A 249 12.02 -22.12 -6.43
CA VAL A 249 10.81 -22.25 -7.26
C VAL A 249 11.15 -22.50 -8.73
N ARG A 250 12.14 -21.77 -9.26
CA ARG A 250 12.66 -21.98 -10.62
C ARG A 250 13.31 -23.36 -10.78
N ARG A 251 14.07 -23.80 -9.78
CA ARG A 251 14.78 -25.09 -9.82
C ARG A 251 13.83 -26.28 -9.70
N SER A 252 12.74 -26.14 -8.96
CA SER A 252 11.70 -27.18 -8.82
C SER A 252 10.66 -27.16 -9.94
N ALA A 253 10.72 -26.17 -10.84
CA ALA A 253 9.76 -25.99 -11.92
C ALA A 253 9.64 -27.27 -12.78
N ARG A 254 8.41 -27.74 -12.95
CA ARG A 254 8.07 -28.92 -13.73
C ARG A 254 7.59 -28.52 -15.11
N ARG A 255 7.80 -29.40 -16.08
CA ARG A 255 7.25 -29.22 -17.42
C ARG A 255 5.77 -29.60 -17.41
N VAL A 256 4.91 -28.67 -17.83
CA VAL A 256 3.49 -28.92 -18.05
C VAL A 256 3.22 -28.89 -19.56
N PRO A 257 2.44 -29.86 -20.11
CA PRO A 257 2.10 -29.87 -21.52
C PRO A 257 1.39 -28.57 -21.97
N PRO A 258 1.70 -28.01 -23.16
CA PRO A 258 1.08 -26.76 -23.62
C PRO A 258 -0.44 -26.80 -23.76
N ASP A 259 -1.00 -27.97 -24.09
CA ASP A 259 -2.44 -28.21 -24.15
C ASP A 259 -3.08 -28.10 -22.77
N VAL A 260 -2.42 -28.59 -21.71
CA VAL A 260 -2.85 -28.38 -20.33
C VAL A 260 -2.76 -26.91 -19.94
N LEU A 261 -1.66 -26.23 -20.24
CA LEU A 261 -1.52 -24.79 -19.94
C LEU A 261 -2.61 -23.94 -20.61
N ALA A 262 -2.97 -24.27 -21.86
CA ALA A 262 -4.02 -23.57 -22.58
C ALA A 262 -5.39 -23.66 -21.88
N THR A 263 -5.66 -24.74 -21.14
CA THR A 263 -6.90 -24.88 -20.37
C THR A 263 -7.02 -23.93 -19.19
N TYR A 264 -5.91 -23.30 -18.78
CA TYR A 264 -5.86 -22.38 -17.63
C TYR A 264 -5.99 -20.90 -18.03
N VAL A 265 -5.81 -20.57 -19.31
CA VAL A 265 -5.94 -19.21 -19.85
C VAL A 265 -7.37 -18.70 -19.69
N GLY A 266 -7.53 -17.55 -19.05
CA GLY A 266 -8.83 -16.94 -18.79
C GLY A 266 -8.80 -15.87 -17.69
N VAL A 267 -9.95 -15.27 -17.46
CA VAL A 267 -10.15 -14.28 -16.38
C VAL A 267 -10.91 -14.96 -15.25
N TYR A 268 -10.43 -14.79 -14.02
CA TYR A 268 -11.01 -15.34 -12.81
C TYR A 268 -11.39 -14.22 -11.85
N ARG A 269 -12.55 -14.33 -11.20
CA ARG A 269 -13.07 -13.32 -10.28
C ARG A 269 -13.55 -13.94 -8.98
N GLY A 270 -13.39 -13.20 -7.90
CA GLY A 270 -13.90 -13.59 -6.59
C GLY A 270 -13.59 -12.50 -5.56
N LEU A 271 -13.45 -12.92 -4.30
CA LEU A 271 -13.20 -12.02 -3.19
C LEU A 271 -11.87 -12.36 -2.52
N TRP A 272 -11.03 -11.36 -2.32
CA TRP A 272 -9.87 -11.42 -1.45
C TRP A 272 -10.10 -10.48 -0.26
N LEU A 273 -10.12 -11.04 0.96
CA LEU A 273 -10.47 -10.30 2.19
C LEU A 273 -11.77 -9.48 2.05
N GLY A 274 -12.77 -10.04 1.36
CA GLY A 274 -14.06 -9.41 1.10
C GLY A 274 -14.06 -8.33 0.00
N ARG A 275 -12.92 -8.04 -0.62
CA ARG A 275 -12.80 -7.08 -1.73
C ARG A 275 -12.81 -7.81 -3.08
N PRO A 276 -13.43 -7.24 -4.12
CA PRO A 276 -13.37 -7.80 -5.47
C PRO A 276 -11.93 -7.99 -5.93
N ARG A 277 -11.60 -9.20 -6.38
CA ARG A 277 -10.29 -9.59 -6.90
C ARG A 277 -10.47 -10.15 -8.31
N THR A 278 -9.65 -9.70 -9.24
CA THR A 278 -9.62 -10.21 -10.63
C THR A 278 -8.23 -10.69 -10.95
N VAL A 279 -8.10 -11.96 -11.32
CA VAL A 279 -6.87 -12.62 -11.75
C VAL A 279 -7.00 -12.96 -13.22
N GLU A 280 -6.10 -12.44 -14.06
CA GLU A 280 -6.05 -12.77 -15.48
C GLU A 280 -4.86 -13.68 -15.76
N ILE A 281 -5.11 -14.80 -16.43
CA ILE A 281 -4.11 -15.79 -16.79
C ILE A 281 -3.95 -15.78 -18.31
N THR A 282 -2.72 -15.51 -18.75
CA THR A 282 -2.34 -15.52 -20.18
C THR A 282 -1.22 -16.53 -20.42
N LEU A 283 -1.06 -16.97 -21.67
CA LEU A 283 0.00 -17.89 -22.08
C LEU A 283 0.86 -17.22 -23.15
N THR A 284 2.12 -16.95 -22.82
CA THR A 284 3.08 -16.31 -23.73
C THR A 284 4.32 -17.16 -23.84
N SER A 285 4.73 -17.50 -25.06
CA SER A 285 5.95 -18.28 -25.31
C SER A 285 6.05 -19.61 -24.53
N GLY A 286 4.90 -20.22 -24.22
CA GLY A 286 4.84 -21.49 -23.46
C GLY A 286 4.88 -21.33 -21.94
N GLU A 287 4.84 -20.10 -21.42
CA GLU A 287 4.81 -19.80 -19.99
C GLU A 287 3.48 -19.11 -19.63
N LEU A 288 2.88 -19.53 -18.51
CA LEU A 288 1.74 -18.81 -17.97
C LEU A 288 2.21 -17.53 -17.30
N LEU A 289 1.46 -16.46 -17.54
CA LEU A 289 1.60 -15.19 -16.84
C LEU A 289 0.31 -14.93 -16.07
N VAL A 290 0.47 -14.40 -14.86
CA VAL A 290 -0.65 -13.93 -14.05
C VAL A 290 -0.62 -12.41 -13.98
N THR A 291 -1.74 -11.78 -14.25
CA THR A 291 -1.93 -10.34 -14.06
C THR A 291 -2.91 -10.09 -12.93
N VAL A 292 -2.47 -9.35 -11.92
CA VAL A 292 -3.32 -8.92 -10.81
C VAL A 292 -3.00 -7.48 -10.43
N GLU A 293 -4.03 -6.65 -10.27
CA GLU A 293 -3.88 -5.21 -9.94
C GLU A 293 -2.91 -4.45 -10.89
N GLY A 294 -2.87 -4.86 -12.15
CA GLY A 294 -2.03 -4.24 -13.19
C GLY A 294 -0.58 -4.74 -13.20
N GLU A 295 -0.20 -5.64 -12.30
CA GLU A 295 1.12 -6.27 -12.30
C GLU A 295 1.05 -7.65 -12.96
N THR A 296 1.93 -7.90 -13.93
CA THR A 296 2.05 -9.18 -14.63
C THR A 296 3.33 -9.91 -14.23
N LEU A 297 3.19 -11.13 -13.72
CA LEU A 297 4.29 -11.97 -13.26
C LEU A 297 4.26 -13.37 -13.90
N PRO A 298 5.42 -14.01 -14.12
CA PRO A 298 5.46 -15.39 -14.60
C PRO A 298 4.97 -16.37 -13.52
N LEU A 299 4.33 -17.45 -13.99
CA LEU A 299 3.91 -18.60 -13.18
C LEU A 299 4.79 -19.81 -13.49
N MET A 300 5.45 -20.32 -12.46
CA MET A 300 6.33 -21.49 -12.54
C MET A 300 5.58 -22.71 -12.00
N ALA A 301 5.38 -23.70 -12.86
CA ALA A 301 4.64 -24.91 -12.50
C ALA A 301 5.37 -25.75 -11.44
N GLN A 302 4.71 -26.06 -10.34
CA GLN A 302 5.18 -26.99 -9.30
C GLN A 302 4.53 -28.37 -9.44
N SER A 303 3.35 -28.43 -10.06
CA SER A 303 2.66 -29.64 -10.51
C SER A 303 1.90 -29.34 -11.81
N ASN A 304 1.03 -30.24 -12.26
CA ASN A 304 0.16 -29.94 -13.40
C ASN A 304 -0.84 -28.81 -13.11
N THR A 305 -1.24 -28.65 -11.85
CA THR A 305 -2.30 -27.71 -11.43
C THR A 305 -1.80 -26.59 -10.53
N LEU A 306 -0.67 -26.79 -9.83
CA LEU A 306 -0.11 -25.81 -8.89
C LEU A 306 1.03 -25.05 -9.54
N PHE A 307 0.97 -23.73 -9.45
CA PHE A 307 1.96 -22.80 -9.97
C PHE A 307 2.34 -21.80 -8.89
N GLU A 308 3.60 -21.38 -8.87
CA GLU A 308 4.11 -20.37 -7.96
C GLU A 308 4.60 -19.16 -8.75
N SER A 309 4.30 -17.97 -8.25
CA SER A 309 4.75 -16.70 -8.82
C SER A 309 6.00 -16.20 -8.10
N VAL A 310 6.85 -15.46 -8.81
CA VAL A 310 7.98 -14.73 -8.21
C VAL A 310 7.52 -13.67 -7.17
N GLY A 311 6.24 -13.30 -7.16
CA GLY A 311 5.64 -12.42 -6.16
C GLY A 311 5.27 -13.10 -4.83
N GLY A 312 5.59 -14.39 -4.64
CA GLY A 312 5.33 -15.12 -3.39
C GLY A 312 3.91 -15.68 -3.25
N LEU A 313 3.06 -15.53 -4.27
CA LEU A 313 1.73 -16.14 -4.33
C LEU A 313 1.78 -17.45 -5.11
N ALA A 314 0.97 -18.41 -4.69
CA ALA A 314 0.73 -19.64 -5.45
C ALA A 314 -0.69 -19.67 -6.03
N TYR A 315 -0.87 -20.41 -7.11
CA TYR A 315 -2.10 -20.50 -7.88
C TYR A 315 -2.37 -21.97 -8.19
N GLU A 316 -3.49 -22.49 -7.69
CA GLU A 316 -3.92 -23.86 -7.97
C GLU A 316 -5.15 -23.85 -8.88
N PHE A 317 -5.02 -24.44 -10.07
CA PHE A 317 -6.09 -24.55 -11.04
C PHE A 317 -6.97 -25.78 -10.77
N VAL A 318 -8.29 -25.55 -10.76
CA VAL A 318 -9.30 -26.59 -10.53
C VAL A 318 -10.16 -26.72 -11.79
N SER A 319 -10.29 -27.95 -12.30
CA SER A 319 -11.07 -28.27 -13.50
C SER A 319 -12.21 -29.26 -13.18
N ASP A 320 -13.33 -29.17 -13.88
CA ASP A 320 -14.54 -30.00 -13.66
C ASP A 320 -14.64 -31.20 -14.62
N GLY A 321 -13.55 -31.96 -14.78
CA GLY A 321 -13.53 -33.15 -15.66
C GLY A 321 -13.66 -32.87 -17.17
N SER A 322 -14.10 -31.66 -17.56
CA SER A 322 -14.16 -31.16 -18.95
C SER A 322 -12.80 -30.77 -19.53
N GLY A 323 -11.76 -30.73 -18.67
CA GLY A 323 -10.40 -30.30 -18.99
C GLY A 323 -10.16 -28.80 -18.75
N ALA A 324 -11.17 -27.94 -18.93
CA ALA A 324 -11.03 -26.50 -18.69
C ALA A 324 -11.01 -26.18 -17.19
N ALA A 325 -10.15 -25.23 -16.77
CA ALA A 325 -10.18 -24.75 -15.39
C ALA A 325 -11.46 -23.95 -15.13
N THR A 326 -12.23 -24.35 -14.13
CA THR A 326 -13.41 -23.63 -13.66
C THR A 326 -13.06 -22.62 -12.58
N HIS A 327 -11.98 -22.86 -11.83
CA HIS A 327 -11.50 -21.97 -10.78
C HIS A 327 -9.97 -21.89 -10.77
N VAL A 328 -9.46 -20.80 -10.21
CA VAL A 328 -8.10 -20.71 -9.70
C VAL A 328 -8.18 -20.36 -8.22
N VAL A 329 -7.43 -21.10 -7.39
CA VAL A 329 -7.27 -20.77 -5.98
C VAL A 329 -5.99 -19.94 -5.85
N GLU A 330 -6.13 -18.66 -5.53
CA GLU A 330 -5.00 -17.81 -5.15
C GLU A 330 -4.64 -18.12 -3.69
N ILE A 331 -3.44 -18.65 -3.46
CA ILE A 331 -2.96 -19.12 -2.17
C ILE A 331 -2.10 -18.02 -1.55
N HIS A 332 -2.54 -17.54 -0.38
CA HIS A 332 -1.83 -16.57 0.45
C HIS A 332 -1.45 -17.20 1.79
N VAL A 333 -0.50 -16.59 2.48
CA VAL A 333 -0.22 -16.93 3.89
C VAL A 333 -1.45 -16.73 4.79
N SER A 334 -2.36 -15.83 4.41
CA SER A 334 -3.62 -15.55 5.12
C SER A 334 -4.75 -16.54 4.79
N GLY A 335 -4.56 -17.43 3.82
CA GLY A 335 -5.55 -18.43 3.42
C GLY A 335 -5.68 -18.60 1.91
N ASN A 336 -6.59 -19.50 1.53
CA ASN A 336 -6.87 -19.85 0.13
C ASN A 336 -8.11 -19.12 -0.36
N TYR A 337 -7.99 -18.42 -1.50
CA TYR A 337 -9.05 -17.62 -2.08
C TYR A 337 -9.48 -18.18 -3.44
N PRO A 338 -10.61 -18.90 -3.53
CA PRO A 338 -11.10 -19.42 -4.79
C PRO A 338 -11.70 -18.30 -5.64
N LEU A 339 -11.27 -18.24 -6.91
CA LEU A 339 -11.74 -17.29 -7.91
C LEU A 339 -12.35 -18.09 -9.07
N ALA A 340 -13.61 -17.81 -9.39
CA ALA A 340 -14.34 -18.50 -10.45
C ALA A 340 -13.97 -17.93 -11.83
N ARG A 341 -13.83 -18.80 -12.83
CA ARG A 341 -13.63 -18.40 -14.22
C ARG A 341 -14.85 -17.60 -14.71
N VAL A 342 -14.59 -16.48 -15.38
CA VAL A 342 -15.59 -15.71 -16.11
C VAL A 342 -15.80 -16.38 -17.47
N HIS A 343 -17.05 -16.73 -17.77
CA HIS A 343 -17.45 -17.31 -19.05
C HIS A 343 -17.56 -16.28 -20.17
#